data_AF-A0A432REX4-F1
#
_entry.id   AF-A0A432REX4-F1
#
_cell.length_a   1.000
_cell.length_b   1.000
_cell.length_c   1.000
_cell.angle_alpha   90.00
_cell.angle_beta   90.00
_cell.angle_gamma   90.00
#
_symmetry.space_group_name_H-M   'P 1'
#
loop_
_entity.id
_entity.type
_entity.pdbx_description
1 polymer ?
#
loop_
_entity_poly.entity_id
_entity_poly.type
_entity_poly.pdbx_seq_one_letter_code
_entity_poly.pdbx_strand_id
1 'polypeptide(L)'
;EKYSLTVKTTQDQNMALLNVKKDNLEEIYTNLKLLDLNSVGASSYLDITSCPGSETCGLGITSSRDVSRTIYEKLPKNRKIFEKLRNITIKVSGCPNSCAHHHVASIGLHGVAMKVEDTLIPAYIIHLGGRANIDEAKIGEMVIKIPAKNVPDAILHLINLYLESNNEKSFEDFIRNFGMDNLKKELSKFQDFYQDVEYNKDWGSEKEFSLEDLGVGECAGIIADKVESSLKEGERLIKQAETHINRGIDGDAIPHLHKALEIIASGLLIPFGIKAEGKDAIEKFIEHIIGRKLIDERYVRLLTGEIGEVDMFFQESKNLYNDAKRLYFKLRRETEEKTKEKEEEKARKEFLDLRGVECPFNYVQAKMKIKEMEVGSILVITLDDEESIRSVPQSLRDDGHEIIDIQEEDGIYTVIVRKR
;
A
#
# COMPACT_ATOMS: atom_id res chain seq x y z
N GLU A 1 -8.97 24.70 -15.19
CA GLU A 1 -8.67 26.09 -15.62
C GLU A 1 -9.86 26.78 -16.30
N LYS A 2 -10.36 26.30 -17.47
CA LYS A 2 -11.49 26.91 -18.22
C LYS A 2 -12.67 27.38 -17.34
N TYR A 3 -13.06 26.55 -16.38
CA TYR A 3 -14.21 26.80 -15.50
C TYR A 3 -13.86 27.34 -14.11
N SER A 4 -12.57 27.61 -13.84
CA SER A 4 -12.06 28.02 -12.51
C SER A 4 -12.49 27.07 -11.37
N LEU A 5 -12.49 25.76 -11.64
CA LEU A 5 -12.88 24.71 -10.69
C LEU A 5 -11.71 24.29 -9.81
N THR A 6 -12.03 23.76 -8.63
CA THR A 6 -11.07 23.05 -7.78
C THR A 6 -11.29 21.54 -7.93
N VAL A 7 -10.23 20.78 -8.15
CA VAL A 7 -10.28 19.32 -8.22
C VAL A 7 -9.66 18.74 -6.95
N LYS A 8 -10.35 17.79 -6.32
CA LYS A 8 -9.81 17.02 -5.18
C LYS A 8 -9.93 15.52 -5.43
N THR A 9 -9.08 14.74 -4.81
CA THR A 9 -9.22 13.28 -4.76
C THR A 9 -10.01 12.86 -3.52
N THR A 10 -10.68 11.72 -3.58
CA THR A 10 -11.38 11.11 -2.43
C THR A 10 -10.66 9.86 -1.95
N GLN A 11 -10.98 9.43 -0.72
CA GLN A 11 -10.48 8.17 -0.16
C GLN A 11 -10.88 6.92 -0.96
N ASP A 12 -11.99 7.02 -1.72
CA ASP A 12 -12.52 5.96 -2.57
C ASP A 12 -12.04 6.13 -4.02
N GLN A 13 -10.89 6.78 -4.24
CA GLN A 13 -10.20 6.87 -5.52
C GLN A 13 -10.91 7.70 -6.61
N ASN A 14 -11.86 8.56 -6.23
CA ASN A 14 -12.55 9.45 -7.18
C ASN A 14 -11.90 10.83 -7.29
N MET A 15 -12.26 11.54 -8.36
CA MET A 15 -12.02 12.98 -8.50
C MET A 15 -13.32 13.77 -8.28
N ALA A 16 -13.30 14.71 -7.34
CA ALA A 16 -14.40 15.62 -7.05
C ALA A 16 -14.15 16.99 -7.68
N LEU A 17 -15.07 17.43 -8.54
CA LEU A 17 -15.08 18.77 -9.12
C LEU A 17 -15.88 19.71 -8.20
N LEU A 18 -15.17 20.63 -7.55
CA LEU A 18 -15.74 21.60 -6.62
C LEU A 18 -15.86 22.98 -7.28
N ASN A 19 -16.72 23.82 -6.69
CA ASN A 19 -17.00 25.18 -7.17
C ASN A 19 -17.61 25.25 -8.58
N VAL A 20 -18.36 24.21 -8.97
CA VAL A 20 -19.10 24.18 -10.25
C VAL A 20 -20.28 25.16 -10.20
N LYS A 21 -20.22 26.24 -11.00
CA LYS A 21 -21.37 27.12 -11.23
C LYS A 21 -22.48 26.34 -11.90
N LYS A 22 -23.72 26.49 -11.41
CA LYS A 22 -24.90 25.76 -11.92
C LYS A 22 -25.07 25.90 -13.43
N ASP A 23 -24.84 27.10 -13.96
CA ASP A 23 -24.99 27.40 -15.39
C ASP A 23 -23.96 26.67 -16.27
N ASN A 24 -22.83 26.24 -15.71
CA ASN A 24 -21.78 25.52 -16.43
C ASN A 24 -21.97 23.99 -16.38
N LEU A 25 -22.92 23.48 -15.58
CA LEU A 25 -23.01 22.05 -15.28
C LEU A 25 -23.26 21.19 -16.53
N GLU A 26 -24.20 21.63 -17.39
CA GLU A 26 -24.54 20.92 -18.62
C GLU A 26 -23.36 20.88 -19.61
N GLU A 27 -22.67 22.00 -19.77
CA GLU A 27 -21.48 22.10 -20.63
C GLU A 27 -20.34 21.22 -20.10
N ILE A 28 -20.06 21.26 -18.79
CA ILE A 28 -19.04 20.42 -18.15
C ILE A 28 -19.37 18.95 -18.34
N TYR A 29 -20.62 18.54 -18.07
CA TYR A 29 -21.05 17.15 -18.25
C TYR A 29 -20.90 16.69 -19.71
N THR A 30 -21.25 17.56 -20.65
CA THR A 30 -21.14 17.27 -22.09
C THR A 30 -19.68 17.08 -22.49
N ASN A 31 -18.77 17.93 -22.00
CA ASN A 31 -17.34 17.80 -22.26
C ASN A 31 -16.74 16.54 -21.60
N LEU A 32 -17.13 16.20 -20.39
CA LEU A 32 -16.72 14.94 -19.75
C LEU A 32 -17.22 13.73 -20.53
N LYS A 33 -18.44 13.78 -21.06
CA LYS A 33 -19.00 12.72 -21.91
C LYS A 33 -18.24 12.55 -23.22
N LEU A 34 -17.75 13.64 -23.84
CA LEU A 34 -16.90 13.56 -25.03
C LEU A 34 -15.53 12.90 -24.74
N LEU A 35 -15.13 12.82 -23.47
CA LEU A 35 -13.90 12.20 -22.99
C LEU A 35 -14.15 10.82 -22.35
N ASP A 36 -15.36 10.26 -22.46
CA ASP A 36 -15.78 9.03 -21.80
C ASP A 36 -15.66 9.04 -20.25
N LEU A 37 -15.70 10.24 -19.65
CA LEU A 37 -15.64 10.47 -18.20
C LEU A 37 -17.04 10.70 -17.57
N ASN A 38 -18.09 10.18 -18.19
CA ASN A 38 -19.49 10.33 -17.75
C ASN A 38 -20.10 9.06 -17.16
N SER A 39 -19.26 8.10 -16.75
CA SER A 39 -19.69 6.87 -16.08
C SER A 39 -20.54 7.19 -14.86
N VAL A 40 -21.64 6.46 -14.72
CA VAL A 40 -22.53 6.58 -13.55
C VAL A 40 -22.02 5.73 -12.40
N GLY A 41 -22.42 6.09 -11.17
CA GLY A 41 -22.19 5.24 -10.00
C GLY A 41 -21.11 5.70 -9.04
N ALA A 42 -20.55 6.91 -9.20
CA ALA A 42 -19.68 7.50 -8.19
C ALA A 42 -20.32 7.44 -6.79
N SER A 43 -19.53 7.02 -5.79
CA SER A 43 -19.96 6.78 -4.42
C SER A 43 -21.11 5.77 -4.30
N SER A 44 -21.09 4.71 -5.11
CA SER A 44 -22.06 3.62 -5.04
C SER A 44 -21.45 2.22 -5.17
N TYR A 45 -22.28 1.17 -5.18
CA TYR A 45 -21.87 -0.22 -5.42
C TYR A 45 -21.11 -0.45 -6.74
N LEU A 46 -21.20 0.49 -7.69
CA LEU A 46 -20.43 0.47 -8.94
C LEU A 46 -19.04 1.09 -8.79
N ASP A 47 -18.78 1.81 -7.70
CA ASP A 47 -17.53 2.51 -7.41
C ASP A 47 -16.62 1.64 -6.54
N ILE A 48 -16.04 0.62 -7.17
CA ILE A 48 -15.28 -0.43 -6.49
C ILE A 48 -13.87 0.08 -6.19
N THR A 49 -13.55 0.26 -4.91
CA THR A 49 -12.18 0.63 -4.48
C THR A 49 -11.26 -0.58 -4.60
N SER A 50 -10.13 -0.43 -5.28
CA SER A 50 -9.16 -1.53 -5.45
C SER A 50 -7.73 -1.11 -5.16
N CYS A 51 -6.91 -2.01 -4.58
CA CYS A 51 -5.49 -1.74 -4.45
C CYS A 51 -4.76 -2.06 -5.77
N PRO A 52 -3.44 -1.82 -5.86
CA PRO A 52 -2.70 -2.09 -7.10
C PRO A 52 -2.56 -3.58 -7.48
N GLY A 53 -2.88 -4.49 -6.55
CA GLY A 53 -2.81 -5.96 -6.66
C GLY A 53 -1.52 -6.52 -7.26
N SER A 54 -1.54 -7.78 -7.72
CA SER A 54 -0.39 -8.43 -8.35
C SER A 54 0.01 -7.78 -9.68
N GLU A 55 -0.81 -6.87 -10.21
CA GLU A 55 -0.53 -6.13 -11.44
C GLU A 55 0.70 -5.24 -11.31
N THR A 56 0.92 -4.67 -10.12
CA THR A 56 2.04 -3.73 -9.88
C THR A 56 2.65 -3.84 -8.48
N CYS A 57 1.94 -4.38 -7.48
CA CYS A 57 2.47 -4.48 -6.12
C CYS A 57 3.25 -5.79 -5.93
N GLY A 58 4.48 -5.70 -5.41
CA GLY A 58 5.28 -6.88 -5.06
C GLY A 58 4.68 -7.79 -3.98
N LEU A 59 3.72 -7.32 -3.17
CA LEU A 59 2.97 -8.17 -2.22
C LEU A 59 1.60 -8.62 -2.75
N GLY A 60 1.23 -8.19 -3.96
CA GLY A 60 -0.04 -8.57 -4.56
C GLY A 60 -0.05 -10.07 -4.83
N ILE A 61 -1.02 -10.78 -4.23
CA ILE A 61 -1.24 -12.20 -4.51
C ILE A 61 -2.17 -12.33 -5.71
N THR A 62 -3.22 -11.51 -5.77
CA THR A 62 -4.21 -11.53 -6.84
C THR A 62 -4.37 -10.18 -7.52
N SER A 63 -4.87 -10.19 -8.77
CA SER A 63 -5.18 -9.02 -9.57
C SER A 63 -6.46 -8.36 -9.07
N SER A 64 -6.30 -7.27 -8.31
CA SER A 64 -7.44 -6.63 -7.65
C SER A 64 -8.20 -5.66 -8.55
N ARG A 65 -7.53 -5.02 -9.51
CA ARG A 65 -8.19 -4.10 -10.46
C ARG A 65 -8.94 -4.87 -11.53
N ASP A 66 -8.39 -5.97 -12.05
CA ASP A 66 -9.08 -6.74 -13.10
C ASP A 66 -10.30 -7.48 -12.54
N VAL A 67 -10.21 -8.10 -11.36
CA VAL A 67 -11.42 -8.68 -10.74
C VAL A 67 -12.48 -7.61 -10.45
N SER A 68 -12.06 -6.40 -10.03
CA SER A 68 -12.98 -5.28 -9.79
C SER A 68 -13.66 -4.85 -11.08
N ARG A 69 -12.94 -4.81 -12.21
CA ARG A 69 -13.51 -4.53 -13.53
C ARG A 69 -14.55 -5.58 -13.91
N THR A 70 -14.24 -6.87 -13.73
CA THR A 70 -15.20 -7.95 -14.05
C THR A 70 -16.44 -7.91 -13.16
N ILE A 71 -16.29 -7.57 -11.87
CA ILE A 71 -17.44 -7.34 -10.96
C ILE A 71 -18.27 -6.16 -11.48
N TYR A 72 -17.65 -5.02 -11.77
CA TYR A 72 -18.33 -3.84 -12.32
C TYR A 72 -19.11 -4.13 -13.61
N GLU A 73 -18.57 -4.97 -14.49
CA GLU A 73 -19.22 -5.37 -15.73
C GLU A 73 -20.49 -6.18 -15.49
N LYS A 74 -20.47 -7.11 -14.53
CA LYS A 74 -21.61 -7.98 -14.19
C LYS A 74 -22.69 -7.30 -13.36
N LEU A 75 -22.35 -6.26 -12.59
CA LEU A 75 -23.31 -5.61 -11.71
C LEU A 75 -24.44 -4.90 -12.50
N PRO A 76 -25.69 -4.98 -12.04
CA PRO A 76 -26.83 -4.39 -12.74
C PRO A 76 -26.71 -2.86 -12.78
N LYS A 77 -26.96 -2.23 -13.93
CA LYS A 77 -26.84 -0.77 -14.14
C LYS A 77 -28.18 -0.06 -14.36
N ASN A 78 -29.30 -0.75 -14.13
CA ASN A 78 -30.64 -0.18 -14.32
C ASN A 78 -30.97 0.82 -13.20
N ARG A 79 -31.52 1.99 -13.59
CA ARG A 79 -31.91 3.08 -12.67
C ARG A 79 -32.79 2.65 -11.49
N LYS A 80 -33.74 1.72 -11.69
CA LYS A 80 -34.62 1.24 -10.60
C LYS A 80 -33.85 0.46 -9.54
N ILE A 81 -32.86 -0.32 -9.97
CA ILE A 81 -32.03 -1.15 -9.09
C ILE A 81 -30.99 -0.28 -8.38
N PHE A 82 -30.48 0.74 -9.06
CA PHE A 82 -29.43 1.62 -8.56
C PHE A 82 -29.74 2.21 -7.17
N GLU A 83 -30.95 2.75 -6.96
CA GLU A 83 -31.30 3.37 -5.67
C GLU A 83 -31.29 2.37 -4.50
N LYS A 84 -31.72 1.12 -4.72
CA LYS A 84 -31.69 0.07 -3.68
C LYS A 84 -30.27 -0.35 -3.33
N LEU A 85 -29.37 -0.39 -4.32
CA LEU A 85 -27.99 -0.84 -4.14
C LEU A 85 -27.01 0.29 -3.81
N ARG A 86 -27.45 1.56 -3.90
CA ARG A 86 -26.57 2.74 -3.90
C ARG A 86 -25.56 2.77 -2.76
N ASN A 87 -25.95 2.37 -1.56
CA ASN A 87 -25.09 2.50 -0.37
C ASN A 87 -24.19 1.29 -0.11
N ILE A 88 -24.24 0.25 -0.94
CA ILE A 88 -23.37 -0.92 -0.79
C ILE A 88 -21.96 -0.52 -1.20
N THR A 89 -20.98 -0.76 -0.33
CA THR A 89 -19.56 -0.53 -0.64
C THR A 89 -18.88 -1.85 -0.98
N ILE A 90 -18.15 -1.88 -2.10
CA ILE A 90 -17.34 -3.03 -2.53
C ILE A 90 -15.88 -2.62 -2.56
N LYS A 91 -15.02 -3.33 -1.83
CA LYS A 91 -13.59 -3.01 -1.76
C LYS A 91 -12.71 -4.25 -1.91
N VAL A 92 -11.71 -4.16 -2.77
CA VAL A 92 -10.91 -5.31 -3.22
C VAL A 92 -9.42 -5.08 -2.97
N SER A 93 -8.82 -5.92 -2.13
CA SER A 93 -7.37 -5.94 -1.91
C SER A 93 -6.77 -7.20 -2.54
N GLY A 94 -5.65 -7.07 -3.25
CA GLY A 94 -4.94 -8.22 -3.82
C GLY A 94 -4.19 -9.08 -2.80
N CYS A 95 -4.16 -8.68 -1.52
CA CYS A 95 -3.54 -9.43 -0.42
C CYS A 95 -4.19 -9.06 0.95
N PRO A 96 -3.85 -9.76 2.05
CA PRO A 96 -4.42 -9.50 3.37
C PRO A 96 -4.11 -8.11 3.99
N ASN A 97 -3.16 -7.36 3.44
CA ASN A 97 -2.70 -6.07 4.01
C ASN A 97 -3.73 -4.93 3.92
N SER A 98 -4.87 -5.16 3.25
CA SER A 98 -6.04 -4.28 3.32
C SER A 98 -5.81 -2.83 2.85
N CYS A 99 -4.93 -2.60 1.86
CA CYS A 99 -4.69 -1.27 1.28
C CYS A 99 -5.95 -0.64 0.66
N ALA A 100 -6.93 -1.44 0.24
CA ALA A 100 -8.24 -0.96 -0.21
C ALA A 100 -9.29 -0.88 0.91
N HIS A 101 -8.94 -1.16 2.17
CA HIS A 101 -9.86 -1.19 3.32
C HIS A 101 -11.01 -2.20 3.19
N HIS A 102 -10.73 -3.42 2.71
CA HIS A 102 -11.77 -4.46 2.51
C HIS A 102 -12.53 -4.83 3.79
N HIS A 103 -11.90 -4.75 4.97
CA HIS A 103 -12.54 -5.08 6.25
C HIS A 103 -13.69 -4.16 6.64
N VAL A 104 -13.77 -2.94 6.09
CA VAL A 104 -14.80 -1.95 6.46
C VAL A 104 -15.80 -1.68 5.33
N ALA A 105 -15.84 -2.58 4.34
CA ALA A 105 -16.80 -2.54 3.24
C ALA A 105 -18.01 -3.44 3.52
N SER A 106 -19.15 -3.10 2.93
CA SER A 106 -20.34 -3.96 2.92
C SER A 106 -19.99 -5.33 2.32
N ILE A 107 -19.18 -5.32 1.25
CA ILE A 107 -18.57 -6.49 0.59
C ILE A 107 -17.06 -6.25 0.44
N GLY A 108 -16.26 -6.92 1.27
CA GLY A 108 -14.81 -6.88 1.22
C GLY A 108 -14.22 -8.11 0.55
N LEU A 109 -13.19 -7.93 -0.26
CA LEU A 109 -12.44 -9.01 -0.89
C LEU A 109 -10.96 -8.86 -0.55
N HIS A 110 -10.31 -9.94 -0.11
CA HIS A 110 -8.84 -9.99 -0.11
C HIS A 110 -8.28 -11.22 -0.80
N GLY A 111 -7.21 -11.01 -1.57
CA GLY A 111 -6.51 -12.03 -2.32
C GLY A 111 -5.74 -13.01 -1.43
N VAL A 112 -5.80 -14.28 -1.79
CA VAL A 112 -5.05 -15.39 -1.18
C VAL A 112 -4.71 -16.42 -2.26
N ALA A 113 -3.70 -17.25 -1.99
CA ALA A 113 -3.51 -18.47 -2.75
C ALA A 113 -4.39 -19.59 -2.17
N MET A 114 -4.97 -20.41 -3.03
CA MET A 114 -5.68 -21.63 -2.66
C MET A 114 -4.95 -22.82 -3.26
N LYS A 115 -4.65 -23.84 -2.44
CA LYS A 115 -4.12 -25.12 -2.91
C LYS A 115 -5.27 -26.01 -3.37
N VAL A 116 -5.18 -26.50 -4.59
CA VAL A 116 -6.11 -27.46 -5.20
C VAL A 116 -5.28 -28.59 -5.77
N GLU A 117 -5.43 -29.78 -5.20
CA GLU A 117 -4.52 -30.91 -5.45
C GLU A 117 -3.06 -30.48 -5.25
N ASP A 118 -2.22 -30.56 -6.29
CA ASP A 118 -0.82 -30.16 -6.25
C ASP A 118 -0.53 -28.79 -6.89
N THR A 119 -1.58 -28.03 -7.24
CA THR A 119 -1.46 -26.71 -7.88
C THR A 119 -1.95 -25.59 -6.95
N LEU A 120 -1.34 -24.41 -7.08
CA LEU A 120 -1.84 -23.18 -6.45
C LEU A 120 -2.69 -22.40 -7.46
N ILE A 121 -3.81 -21.87 -7.00
CA ILE A 121 -4.69 -21.01 -7.80
C ILE A 121 -4.97 -19.68 -7.07
N PRO A 122 -5.27 -18.59 -7.80
CA PRO A 122 -5.70 -17.34 -7.21
C PRO A 122 -7.10 -17.49 -6.63
N ALA A 123 -7.30 -16.97 -5.42
CA ALA A 123 -8.56 -17.02 -4.71
C ALA A 123 -8.79 -15.75 -3.90
N TYR A 124 -10.03 -15.53 -3.49
CA TYR A 124 -10.40 -14.44 -2.59
C TYR A 124 -11.13 -14.96 -1.36
N ILE A 125 -10.87 -14.35 -0.21
CA ILE A 125 -11.74 -14.45 0.97
C ILE A 125 -12.75 -13.30 0.90
N ILE A 126 -14.04 -13.64 1.01
CA ILE A 126 -15.15 -12.70 1.05
C ILE A 126 -15.43 -12.32 2.50
N HIS A 127 -15.52 -11.02 2.76
CA HIS A 127 -15.90 -10.41 4.03
C HIS A 127 -17.23 -9.70 3.86
N LEU A 128 -18.19 -9.89 4.77
CA LEU A 128 -19.51 -9.28 4.67
C LEU A 128 -19.88 -8.47 5.92
N GLY A 129 -20.57 -7.35 5.70
CA GLY A 129 -21.23 -6.57 6.75
C GLY A 129 -20.35 -5.52 7.43
N GLY A 130 -19.17 -5.22 6.87
CA GLY A 130 -18.30 -4.14 7.33
C GLY A 130 -18.87 -2.76 7.00
N ARG A 131 -18.50 -1.76 7.81
CA ARG A 131 -18.90 -0.36 7.63
C ARG A 131 -17.98 0.58 8.42
N ALA A 132 -17.77 1.78 7.89
CA ALA A 132 -16.97 2.85 8.51
C ALA A 132 -17.76 4.15 8.67
N ASN A 133 -19.03 4.04 9.11
CA ASN A 133 -19.90 5.20 9.31
C ASN A 133 -19.75 5.76 10.72
N ILE A 134 -20.02 7.05 10.90
CA ILE A 134 -19.83 7.75 12.19
C ILE A 134 -20.66 7.16 13.33
N ASP A 135 -21.86 6.67 13.01
CA ASP A 135 -22.84 6.20 13.99
C ASP A 135 -22.66 4.72 14.35
N GLU A 136 -22.04 3.94 13.47
CA GLU A 136 -21.84 2.50 13.65
C GLU A 136 -20.66 2.05 12.80
N ALA A 137 -19.55 1.67 13.43
CA ALA A 137 -18.39 1.06 12.79
C ALA A 137 -18.38 -0.45 13.07
N LYS A 138 -18.24 -1.26 12.03
CA LYS A 138 -18.19 -2.72 12.14
C LYS A 138 -17.15 -3.28 11.17
N ILE A 139 -16.38 -4.25 11.64
CA ILE A 139 -15.50 -5.06 10.79
C ILE A 139 -16.32 -6.15 10.13
N GLY A 140 -16.14 -6.31 8.82
CA GLY A 140 -16.75 -7.37 8.03
C GLY A 140 -16.26 -8.74 8.48
N GLU A 141 -17.18 -9.70 8.51
CA GLU A 141 -16.90 -11.06 8.95
C GLU A 141 -16.40 -11.89 7.76
N MET A 142 -15.31 -12.64 7.96
CA MET A 142 -14.81 -13.59 6.95
C MET A 142 -15.82 -14.71 6.74
N VAL A 143 -16.41 -14.80 5.56
CA VAL A 143 -17.49 -15.75 5.26
C VAL A 143 -16.97 -16.99 4.58
N ILE A 144 -16.26 -16.82 3.46
CA ILE A 144 -15.87 -17.93 2.59
C ILE A 144 -14.68 -17.59 1.71
N LYS A 145 -13.90 -18.61 1.37
CA LYS A 145 -12.80 -18.56 0.39
C LYS A 145 -13.23 -19.25 -0.90
N ILE A 146 -13.15 -18.55 -2.03
CA ILE A 146 -13.54 -19.07 -3.36
C ILE A 146 -12.47 -18.75 -4.44
N PRO A 147 -12.38 -19.53 -5.53
CA PRO A 147 -11.48 -19.22 -6.65
C PRO A 147 -11.76 -17.84 -7.26
N ALA A 148 -10.71 -17.13 -7.69
CA ALA A 148 -10.81 -15.76 -8.19
C ALA A 148 -11.74 -15.63 -9.39
N LYS A 149 -11.75 -16.63 -10.29
CA LYS A 149 -12.63 -16.67 -11.47
C LYS A 149 -14.12 -16.74 -11.11
N ASN A 150 -14.48 -17.27 -9.94
CA ASN A 150 -15.87 -17.40 -9.51
C ASN A 150 -16.37 -16.17 -8.72
N VAL A 151 -15.48 -15.25 -8.31
CA VAL A 151 -15.82 -14.09 -7.48
C VAL A 151 -16.86 -13.18 -8.14
N PRO A 152 -16.76 -12.79 -9.42
CA PRO A 152 -17.75 -11.90 -10.02
C PRO A 152 -19.17 -12.47 -10.00
N ASP A 153 -19.33 -13.78 -10.22
CA ASP A 153 -20.64 -14.44 -10.16
C ASP A 153 -21.14 -14.61 -8.73
N ALA A 154 -20.24 -14.86 -7.76
CA ALA A 154 -20.59 -14.91 -6.35
C ALA A 154 -21.12 -13.56 -5.84
N ILE A 155 -20.50 -12.45 -6.24
CA ILE A 155 -20.95 -11.10 -5.89
C ILE A 155 -22.28 -10.78 -6.55
N LEU A 156 -22.46 -11.11 -7.84
CA LEU A 156 -23.74 -10.93 -8.52
C LEU A 156 -24.86 -11.74 -7.84
N HIS A 157 -24.59 -12.98 -7.46
CA HIS A 157 -25.54 -13.82 -6.72
C HIS A 157 -25.93 -13.19 -5.38
N LEU A 158 -24.96 -12.70 -4.60
CA LEU A 158 -25.23 -12.03 -3.33
C LEU A 158 -26.10 -10.77 -3.52
N ILE A 159 -25.84 -9.98 -4.56
CA ILE A 159 -26.67 -8.83 -4.91
C ILE A 159 -28.09 -9.25 -5.29
N ASN A 160 -28.25 -10.33 -6.06
CA ASN A 160 -29.57 -10.84 -6.43
C ASN A 160 -30.37 -11.35 -5.23
N LEU A 161 -29.73 -12.06 -4.29
CA LEU A 161 -30.37 -12.44 -3.03
C LEU A 161 -30.90 -11.22 -2.26
N TYR A 162 -30.12 -10.13 -2.21
CA TYR A 162 -30.59 -8.89 -1.59
C TYR A 162 -31.74 -8.24 -2.38
N LEU A 163 -31.66 -8.24 -3.71
CA LEU A 163 -32.73 -7.70 -4.56
C LEU A 163 -34.05 -8.46 -4.39
N GLU A 164 -34.00 -9.79 -4.26
CA GLU A 164 -35.13 -10.68 -4.01
C GLU A 164 -35.65 -10.61 -2.57
N SER A 165 -34.81 -10.19 -1.61
CA SER A 165 -35.26 -9.94 -0.25
C SER A 165 -36.30 -8.82 -0.21
N ASN A 166 -37.45 -9.14 0.37
CA ASN A 166 -38.54 -8.21 0.62
C ASN A 166 -38.48 -7.75 2.08
N ASN A 167 -38.67 -6.44 2.30
CA ASN A 167 -38.74 -5.77 3.62
C ASN A 167 -37.42 -5.35 4.28
N GLU A 168 -36.27 -5.54 3.64
CA GLU A 168 -34.99 -5.09 4.17
C GLU A 168 -34.76 -3.60 3.89
N LYS A 169 -34.45 -2.80 4.93
CA LYS A 169 -34.24 -1.36 4.80
C LYS A 169 -32.87 -1.01 4.22
N SER A 170 -31.89 -1.90 4.36
CA SER A 170 -30.52 -1.76 3.91
C SER A 170 -29.90 -3.13 3.58
N PHE A 171 -28.75 -3.14 2.90
CA PHE A 171 -28.00 -4.37 2.65
C PHE A 171 -27.44 -4.97 3.94
N GLU A 172 -27.11 -4.10 4.89
CA GLU A 172 -26.65 -4.46 6.22
C GLU A 172 -27.72 -5.17 7.04
N ASP A 173 -28.97 -4.69 6.97
CA ASP A 173 -30.12 -5.37 7.58
C ASP A 173 -30.36 -6.74 6.95
N PHE A 174 -30.24 -6.82 5.62
CA PHE A 174 -30.32 -8.09 4.88
C PHE A 174 -29.26 -9.09 5.37
N ILE A 175 -27.98 -8.71 5.46
CA ILE A 175 -26.92 -9.60 5.95
C ILE A 175 -27.26 -10.09 7.37
N ARG A 176 -27.70 -9.18 8.25
CA ARG A 176 -28.04 -9.52 9.64
C ARG A 176 -29.22 -10.49 9.72
N ASN A 177 -30.28 -10.26 8.95
CA ASN A 177 -31.51 -11.05 9.00
C ASN A 177 -31.41 -12.37 8.24
N PHE A 178 -30.70 -12.39 7.10
CA PHE A 178 -30.44 -13.60 6.34
C PHE A 178 -29.48 -14.53 7.09
N GLY A 179 -28.49 -13.95 7.80
CA GLY A 179 -27.57 -14.66 8.68
C GLY A 179 -26.34 -15.22 7.96
N MET A 180 -25.18 -15.14 8.63
CA MET A 180 -23.88 -15.50 8.05
C MET A 180 -23.78 -16.96 7.60
N ASP A 181 -24.39 -17.90 8.33
CA ASP A 181 -24.38 -19.32 7.95
C ASP A 181 -25.16 -19.56 6.65
N ASN A 182 -26.28 -18.89 6.46
CA ASN A 182 -27.06 -18.98 5.22
C ASN A 182 -26.32 -18.31 4.05
N LEU A 183 -25.70 -17.14 4.28
CA LEU A 183 -24.85 -16.49 3.27
C LEU A 183 -23.70 -17.40 2.85
N LYS A 184 -23.02 -18.03 3.81
CA LYS A 184 -21.94 -18.98 3.55
C LYS A 184 -22.42 -20.18 2.74
N LYS A 185 -23.60 -20.73 3.06
CA LYS A 185 -24.23 -21.82 2.31
C LYS A 185 -24.58 -21.41 0.88
N GLU A 186 -25.10 -20.21 0.68
CA GLU A 186 -25.39 -19.69 -0.67
C GLU A 186 -24.12 -19.49 -1.49
N LEU A 187 -23.04 -19.04 -0.85
CA LEU A 187 -21.76 -18.80 -1.52
C LEU A 187 -20.93 -20.07 -1.74
N SER A 188 -21.19 -21.18 -1.04
CA SER A 188 -20.39 -22.40 -1.14
C SER A 188 -20.44 -23.04 -2.53
N LYS A 189 -21.50 -22.82 -3.30
CA LYS A 189 -21.61 -23.28 -4.70
C LYS A 189 -20.58 -22.63 -5.65
N PHE A 190 -19.94 -21.54 -5.22
CA PHE A 190 -18.87 -20.88 -5.96
C PHE A 190 -17.47 -21.39 -5.57
N GLN A 191 -17.39 -22.43 -4.73
CA GLN A 191 -16.12 -23.15 -4.48
C GLN A 191 -15.82 -24.19 -5.56
N ASP A 192 -16.84 -24.60 -6.32
CA ASP A 192 -16.72 -25.62 -7.35
C ASP A 192 -15.97 -25.11 -8.60
N PHE A 193 -15.39 -26.06 -9.33
CA PHE A 193 -14.63 -25.82 -10.55
C PHE A 193 -15.51 -26.12 -11.77
N TYR A 194 -15.64 -25.15 -12.68
CA TYR A 194 -16.40 -25.32 -13.91
C TYR A 194 -15.50 -25.74 -15.08
N GLN A 195 -16.06 -26.54 -16.00
CA GLN A 195 -15.42 -26.86 -17.27
C GLN A 195 -15.21 -25.57 -18.08
N ASP A 196 -14.11 -25.51 -18.83
CA ASP A 196 -13.72 -24.38 -19.69
C ASP A 196 -13.27 -23.09 -18.96
N VAL A 197 -12.95 -23.17 -17.66
CA VAL A 197 -12.38 -22.05 -16.90
C VAL A 197 -10.92 -22.34 -16.51
N GLU A 198 -10.00 -21.47 -16.91
CA GLU A 198 -8.59 -21.54 -16.53
C GLU A 198 -8.37 -21.02 -15.10
N TYR A 199 -8.55 -21.89 -14.10
CA TYR A 199 -8.38 -21.54 -12.69
C TYR A 199 -6.93 -21.37 -12.25
N ASN A 200 -5.97 -21.92 -13.00
CA ASN A 200 -4.54 -21.73 -12.75
C ASN A 200 -4.03 -20.35 -13.21
N LYS A 201 -4.89 -19.46 -13.71
CA LYS A 201 -4.53 -18.09 -14.09
C LYS A 201 -5.41 -17.09 -13.35
N ASP A 202 -4.88 -15.91 -13.06
CA ASP A 202 -5.68 -14.83 -12.48
C ASP A 202 -6.45 -14.04 -13.54
N TRP A 203 -7.30 -13.10 -13.12
CA TRP A 203 -7.90 -12.11 -14.01
C TRP A 203 -6.83 -11.20 -14.62
N GLY A 204 -6.90 -10.97 -15.93
CA GLY A 204 -5.98 -10.11 -16.67
C GLY A 204 -4.57 -10.67 -16.88
N SER A 205 -4.28 -11.89 -16.42
CA SER A 205 -2.98 -12.55 -16.60
C SER A 205 -3.07 -13.75 -17.53
N GLU A 206 -2.12 -13.83 -18.47
CA GLU A 206 -1.90 -15.02 -19.30
C GLU A 206 -0.91 -16.02 -18.66
N LYS A 207 -0.21 -15.59 -17.60
CA LYS A 207 0.73 -16.44 -16.87
C LYS A 207 -0.01 -17.36 -15.89
N GLU A 208 0.52 -18.57 -15.75
CA GLU A 208 0.12 -19.45 -14.66
C GLU A 208 0.43 -18.81 -13.31
N PHE A 209 -0.48 -19.04 -12.36
CA PHE A 209 -0.42 -18.49 -11.02
C PHE A 209 0.74 -19.12 -10.25
N SER A 210 1.61 -18.26 -9.74
CA SER A 210 2.74 -18.64 -8.91
C SER A 210 2.93 -17.60 -7.82
N LEU A 211 3.51 -18.02 -6.69
CA LEU A 211 3.95 -17.13 -5.62
C LEU A 211 5.45 -16.82 -5.71
N GLU A 212 6.16 -17.35 -6.71
CA GLU A 212 7.60 -17.12 -6.90
C GLU A 212 7.92 -15.65 -7.22
N ASP A 213 7.01 -14.98 -7.94
CA ASP A 213 7.12 -13.56 -8.29
C ASP A 213 6.73 -12.62 -7.15
N LEU A 214 6.36 -13.15 -5.97
CA LEU A 214 6.01 -12.35 -4.80
C LEU A 214 7.25 -11.63 -4.27
N GLY A 215 7.38 -10.37 -4.65
CA GLY A 215 8.45 -9.48 -4.26
C GLY A 215 8.34 -8.94 -2.83
N VAL A 216 9.19 -7.96 -2.54
CA VAL A 216 9.07 -7.16 -1.32
C VAL A 216 8.11 -6.01 -1.64
N GLY A 217 7.12 -5.76 -0.79
CA GLY A 217 6.20 -4.66 -1.07
C GLY A 217 6.90 -3.30 -1.00
N GLU A 218 6.36 -2.38 -1.80
CA GLU A 218 6.96 -1.08 -2.07
C GLU A 218 6.72 -0.05 -0.94
N CYS A 219 5.93 -0.42 0.08
CA CYS A 219 5.59 0.47 1.19
C CYS A 219 6.72 0.58 2.23
N ALA A 220 7.08 1.81 2.61
CA ALA A 220 8.02 2.13 3.69
C ALA A 220 7.68 1.47 5.05
N GLY A 221 6.42 1.04 5.26
CA GLY A 221 5.99 0.30 6.44
C GLY A 221 6.48 -1.14 6.54
N ILE A 222 6.80 -1.82 5.43
CA ILE A 222 7.03 -3.29 5.45
C ILE A 222 8.35 -3.66 6.11
N ILE A 223 9.39 -2.83 5.97
CA ILE A 223 10.66 -3.05 6.65
C ILE A 223 10.46 -2.84 8.16
N ALA A 224 9.79 -1.77 8.55
CA ALA A 224 9.50 -1.49 9.96
C ALA A 224 8.64 -2.61 10.59
N ASP A 225 7.61 -3.06 9.89
CA ASP A 225 6.70 -4.12 10.33
C ASP A 225 7.42 -5.46 10.48
N LYS A 226 8.35 -5.79 9.58
CA LYS A 226 9.14 -7.04 9.68
C LYS A 226 10.08 -7.02 10.88
N VAL A 227 10.80 -5.93 11.13
CA VAL A 227 11.70 -5.84 12.30
C VAL A 227 10.89 -5.87 13.60
N GLU A 228 9.78 -5.14 13.66
CA GLU A 228 8.89 -5.15 14.83
C GLU A 228 8.26 -6.53 15.06
N SER A 229 7.90 -7.25 14.00
CA SER A 229 7.41 -8.62 14.08
C SER A 229 8.46 -9.56 14.66
N SER A 230 9.70 -9.51 14.16
CA SER A 230 10.82 -10.29 14.69
C SER A 230 11.08 -9.98 16.17
N LEU A 231 11.09 -8.70 16.56
CA LEU A 231 11.28 -8.31 17.96
C LEU A 231 10.14 -8.82 18.86
N LYS A 232 8.88 -8.71 18.43
CA LYS A 232 7.71 -9.24 19.17
C LYS A 232 7.79 -10.75 19.34
N GLU A 233 8.18 -11.47 18.30
CA GLU A 233 8.31 -12.92 18.35
C GLU A 233 9.46 -13.35 19.25
N GLY A 234 10.60 -12.67 19.19
CA GLY A 234 11.72 -12.87 20.13
C GLY A 234 11.30 -12.66 21.59
N GLU A 235 10.55 -11.60 21.89
CA GLU A 235 10.01 -11.33 23.23
C GLU A 235 9.06 -12.45 23.69
N ARG A 236 8.19 -12.95 22.79
CA ARG A 236 7.26 -14.05 23.08
C ARG A 236 8.02 -15.31 23.50
N LEU A 237 9.08 -15.66 22.78
CA LEU A 237 9.93 -16.82 23.07
C LEU A 237 10.69 -16.65 24.40
N ILE A 238 11.20 -15.46 24.70
CA ILE A 238 11.84 -15.17 25.99
C ILE A 238 10.84 -15.36 27.15
N LYS A 239 9.58 -14.91 27.00
CA LYS A 239 8.52 -15.15 28.00
C LYS A 239 8.15 -16.62 28.15
N GLN A 240 8.21 -17.40 27.07
CA GLN A 240 8.02 -18.84 27.14
C GLN A 240 9.16 -19.50 27.93
N ALA A 241 10.41 -19.12 27.66
CA ALA A 241 11.57 -19.60 28.43
C ALA A 241 11.44 -19.26 29.92
N GLU A 242 11.03 -18.04 30.28
CA GLU A 242 10.75 -17.64 31.67
C GLU A 242 9.72 -18.56 32.34
N THR A 243 8.67 -18.95 31.61
CA THR A 243 7.64 -19.85 32.11
C THR A 243 8.20 -21.26 32.39
N HIS A 244 9.09 -21.76 31.54
CA HIS A 244 9.75 -23.06 31.73
C HIS A 244 10.73 -23.05 32.91
N ILE A 245 11.54 -21.99 33.05
CA ILE A 245 12.47 -21.78 34.18
C ILE A 245 11.70 -21.75 35.49
N ASN A 246 10.61 -20.96 35.56
CA ASN A 246 9.76 -20.88 36.75
C ASN A 246 9.10 -22.21 37.16
N ARG A 247 9.01 -23.16 36.22
CA ARG A 247 8.49 -24.52 36.47
C ARG A 247 9.60 -25.53 36.77
N GLY A 248 10.87 -25.11 36.77
CA GLY A 248 12.03 -25.99 36.94
C GLY A 248 12.29 -26.91 35.75
N ILE A 249 11.83 -26.53 34.55
CA ILE A 249 11.98 -27.30 33.31
C ILE A 249 13.01 -26.62 32.40
N ASP A 250 14.23 -26.50 32.90
CA ASP A 250 15.30 -25.71 32.27
C ASP A 250 15.66 -26.21 30.86
N GLY A 251 15.56 -27.52 30.63
CA GLY A 251 15.83 -28.14 29.32
C GLY A 251 14.91 -27.62 28.20
N ASP A 252 13.69 -27.22 28.53
CA ASP A 252 12.73 -26.68 27.56
C ASP A 252 12.92 -25.17 27.36
N ALA A 253 13.53 -24.46 28.32
CA ALA A 253 13.79 -23.04 28.23
C ALA A 253 14.90 -22.71 27.22
N ILE A 254 15.96 -23.52 27.18
CA ILE A 254 17.16 -23.31 26.35
C ILE A 254 16.82 -23.18 24.84
N PRO A 255 16.04 -24.08 24.21
CA PRO A 255 15.68 -23.94 22.80
C PRO A 255 14.89 -22.66 22.49
N HIS A 256 14.00 -22.23 23.40
CA HIS A 256 13.27 -20.98 23.25
C HIS A 256 14.20 -19.76 23.27
N LEU A 257 15.20 -19.75 24.15
CA LEU A 257 16.20 -18.68 24.22
C LEU A 257 17.05 -18.62 22.95
N HIS A 258 17.60 -19.74 22.49
CA HIS A 258 18.34 -19.77 21.22
C HIS A 258 17.49 -19.28 20.06
N LYS A 259 16.23 -19.73 19.97
CA LYS A 259 15.35 -19.31 18.88
C LYS A 259 15.03 -17.82 18.96
N ALA A 260 14.87 -17.27 20.16
CA ALA A 260 14.66 -15.84 20.35
C ALA A 260 15.86 -15.03 19.82
N LEU A 261 17.09 -15.45 20.15
CA LEU A 261 18.31 -14.78 19.68
C LEU A 261 18.42 -14.77 18.15
N GLU A 262 18.15 -15.91 17.50
CA GLU A 262 18.17 -16.03 16.04
C GLU A 262 17.18 -15.06 15.38
N ILE A 263 15.94 -15.00 15.90
CA ILE A 263 14.88 -14.16 15.32
C ILE A 263 15.18 -12.69 15.54
N ILE A 264 15.67 -12.31 16.72
CA ILE A 264 16.07 -10.92 17.03
C ILE A 264 17.25 -10.50 16.13
N ALA A 265 18.25 -11.36 15.98
CA ALA A 265 19.41 -11.12 15.14
C ALA A 265 19.00 -10.95 13.67
N SER A 266 18.20 -11.86 13.14
CA SER A 266 17.66 -11.80 11.77
C SER A 266 16.87 -10.51 11.54
N GLY A 267 15.99 -10.14 12.48
CA GLY A 267 15.21 -8.91 12.41
C GLY A 267 16.08 -7.64 12.33
N LEU A 268 17.10 -7.54 13.18
CA LEU A 268 17.98 -6.35 13.20
C LEU A 268 18.91 -6.21 12.00
N LEU A 269 19.09 -7.25 11.20
CA LEU A 269 19.86 -7.18 9.96
C LEU A 269 19.09 -6.56 8.80
N ILE A 270 17.75 -6.57 8.86
CA ILE A 270 16.87 -6.07 7.79
C ILE A 270 17.12 -4.59 7.45
N PRO A 271 17.23 -3.64 8.42
CA PRO A 271 17.52 -2.23 8.11
C PRO A 271 18.85 -2.02 7.37
N PHE A 272 19.77 -2.98 7.45
CA PHE A 272 21.06 -2.96 6.76
C PHE A 272 21.02 -3.67 5.39
N GLY A 273 19.84 -4.10 4.95
CA GLY A 273 19.66 -4.81 3.68
C GLY A 273 20.14 -6.26 3.69
N ILE A 274 20.38 -6.82 4.88
CA ILE A 274 20.98 -8.15 5.03
C ILE A 274 19.88 -9.15 5.38
N LYS A 275 19.71 -10.16 4.53
CA LYS A 275 18.83 -11.30 4.78
C LYS A 275 19.65 -12.48 5.28
N ALA A 276 19.28 -13.02 6.44
CA ALA A 276 19.96 -14.12 7.10
C ALA A 276 19.03 -14.80 8.09
N GLU A 277 19.18 -16.11 8.29
CA GLU A 277 18.37 -16.91 9.21
C GLU A 277 19.23 -17.91 9.99
N GLY A 278 18.74 -18.36 11.14
CA GLY A 278 19.41 -19.36 11.97
C GLY A 278 20.82 -18.93 12.38
N LYS A 279 21.80 -19.82 12.22
CA LYS A 279 23.20 -19.55 12.56
C LYS A 279 23.83 -18.42 11.71
N ASP A 280 23.48 -18.34 10.43
CA ASP A 280 23.96 -17.27 9.54
C ASP A 280 23.49 -15.88 10.01
N ALA A 281 22.28 -15.78 10.59
CA ALA A 281 21.82 -14.55 11.21
C ALA A 281 22.68 -14.14 12.41
N ILE A 282 23.10 -15.10 13.24
CA ILE A 282 23.95 -14.84 14.40
C ILE A 282 25.33 -14.33 13.96
N GLU A 283 25.97 -15.00 13.00
CA GLU A 283 27.28 -14.62 12.48
C GLU A 283 27.27 -13.20 11.89
N LYS A 284 26.30 -12.92 11.02
CA LYS A 284 26.14 -11.59 10.41
C LYS A 284 25.78 -10.53 11.43
N PHE A 285 25.01 -10.86 12.46
CA PHE A 285 24.71 -9.93 13.54
C PHE A 285 25.95 -9.55 14.34
N ILE A 286 26.81 -10.53 14.65
CA ILE A 286 28.10 -10.26 15.31
C ILE A 286 28.96 -9.37 14.42
N GLU A 287 29.05 -9.66 13.12
CA GLU A 287 29.88 -8.88 12.20
C GLU A 287 29.35 -7.44 11.98
N HIS A 288 28.06 -7.29 11.71
CA HIS A 288 27.48 -6.05 11.19
C HIS A 288 26.82 -5.17 12.26
N ILE A 289 26.40 -5.74 13.38
CA ILE A 289 25.78 -4.98 14.48
C ILE A 289 26.78 -4.80 15.62
N ILE A 290 27.35 -5.90 16.14
CA ILE A 290 28.34 -5.83 17.22
C ILE A 290 29.68 -5.29 16.71
N GLY A 291 30.16 -5.76 15.55
CA GLY A 291 31.43 -5.29 14.97
C GLY A 291 31.43 -3.80 14.62
N ARG A 292 30.24 -3.21 14.37
CA ARG A 292 30.04 -1.78 14.19
C ARG A 292 29.75 -1.01 15.50
N LYS A 293 29.84 -1.69 16.64
CA LYS A 293 29.59 -1.14 17.99
C LYS A 293 28.19 -0.55 18.17
N LEU A 294 27.20 -1.09 17.47
CA LEU A 294 25.80 -0.70 17.62
C LEU A 294 25.13 -1.39 18.82
N ILE A 295 25.62 -2.58 19.16
CA ILE A 295 25.28 -3.35 20.36
C ILE A 295 26.59 -3.81 21.01
N ASP A 296 26.58 -3.93 22.34
CA ASP A 296 27.74 -4.23 23.16
C ASP A 296 28.34 -5.61 22.85
N GLU A 297 29.68 -5.70 22.85
CA GLU A 297 30.43 -6.92 22.54
C GLU A 297 30.25 -8.04 23.57
N ARG A 298 29.77 -7.72 24.78
CA ARG A 298 29.48 -8.72 25.82
C ARG A 298 28.55 -9.83 25.35
N TYR A 299 27.65 -9.54 24.41
CA TYR A 299 26.68 -10.50 23.90
C TYR A 299 27.27 -11.51 22.90
N VAL A 300 28.54 -11.37 22.49
CA VAL A 300 29.16 -12.38 21.62
C VAL A 300 29.13 -13.76 22.28
N ARG A 301 29.45 -13.85 23.58
CA ARG A 301 29.45 -15.11 24.33
C ARG A 301 28.05 -15.73 24.43
N LEU A 302 27.03 -14.90 24.62
CA LEU A 302 25.62 -15.28 24.59
C LEU A 302 25.26 -15.90 23.24
N LEU A 303 25.65 -15.24 22.15
CA LEU A 303 25.30 -15.60 20.79
C LEU A 303 26.05 -16.86 20.29
N THR A 304 27.28 -17.09 20.77
CA THR A 304 28.07 -18.29 20.44
C THR A 304 27.74 -19.50 21.32
N GLY A 305 26.85 -19.35 22.30
CA GLY A 305 26.42 -20.44 23.18
C GLY A 305 27.37 -20.73 24.35
N GLU A 306 28.24 -19.79 24.71
CA GLU A 306 29.19 -19.91 25.83
C GLU A 306 28.59 -19.48 27.18
N ILE A 307 27.36 -19.94 27.48
CA ILE A 307 26.68 -19.68 28.75
C ILE A 307 26.34 -20.99 29.45
N GLY A 308 26.77 -21.10 30.71
CA GLY A 308 26.62 -22.32 31.51
C GLY A 308 25.29 -22.43 32.26
N GLU A 309 24.78 -21.35 32.83
CA GLU A 309 23.58 -21.36 33.67
C GLU A 309 22.37 -20.76 32.95
N VAL A 310 21.22 -21.44 33.02
CA VAL A 310 19.99 -21.08 32.28
C VAL A 310 19.42 -19.75 32.75
N ASP A 311 19.49 -19.43 34.04
CA ASP A 311 19.07 -18.13 34.57
C ASP A 311 19.89 -16.98 33.98
N MET A 312 21.21 -17.16 33.87
CA MET A 312 22.10 -16.19 33.26
C MET A 312 21.81 -16.04 31.77
N PHE A 313 21.56 -17.16 31.06
CA PHE A 313 21.19 -17.16 29.65
C PHE A 313 19.88 -16.37 29.43
N PHE A 314 18.88 -16.58 30.27
CA PHE A 314 17.63 -15.86 30.21
C PHE A 314 17.81 -14.35 30.44
N GLN A 315 18.55 -13.95 31.48
CA GLN A 315 18.77 -12.53 31.78
C GLN A 315 19.54 -11.82 30.66
N GLU A 316 20.59 -12.45 30.13
CA GLU A 316 21.36 -11.86 29.02
C GLU A 316 20.54 -11.79 27.72
N SER A 317 19.72 -12.79 27.42
CA SER A 317 18.80 -12.76 26.28
C SER A 317 17.79 -11.61 26.38
N LYS A 318 17.25 -11.37 27.58
CA LYS A 318 16.35 -10.25 27.86
C LYS A 318 17.05 -8.90 27.71
N ASN A 319 18.30 -8.80 28.14
CA ASN A 319 19.12 -7.60 27.98
C ASN A 319 19.42 -7.31 26.50
N LEU A 320 19.80 -8.34 25.73
CA LEU A 320 20.01 -8.20 24.28
C LEU A 320 18.74 -7.74 23.58
N TYR A 321 17.57 -8.33 23.90
CA TYR A 321 16.28 -7.90 23.35
C TYR A 321 16.03 -6.40 23.59
N ASN A 322 16.27 -5.92 24.82
CA ASN A 322 16.07 -4.51 25.16
C ASN A 322 17.03 -3.58 24.39
N ASP A 323 18.29 -3.98 24.23
CA ASP A 323 19.28 -3.22 23.46
C ASP A 323 18.95 -3.22 21.97
N ALA A 324 18.53 -4.37 21.44
CA ALA A 324 18.08 -4.51 20.06
C ALA A 324 16.88 -3.61 19.76
N LYS A 325 15.88 -3.62 20.65
CA LYS A 325 14.71 -2.75 20.57
C LYS A 325 15.09 -1.27 20.59
N ARG A 326 15.98 -0.86 21.50
CA ARG A 326 16.48 0.53 21.59
C ARG A 326 17.20 0.96 20.32
N LEU A 327 18.07 0.10 19.79
CA LEU A 327 18.80 0.36 18.55
C LEU A 327 17.83 0.56 17.38
N TYR A 328 16.86 -0.35 17.22
CA TYR A 328 15.88 -0.27 16.14
C TYR A 328 15.09 1.04 16.16
N PHE A 329 14.55 1.43 17.31
CA PHE A 329 13.81 2.70 17.42
C PHE A 329 14.69 3.93 17.19
N LYS A 330 15.96 3.87 17.58
CA LYS A 330 16.93 4.94 17.27
C LYS A 330 17.15 5.07 15.76
N LEU A 331 17.45 3.97 15.07
CA LEU A 331 17.67 3.95 13.62
C LEU A 331 16.43 4.43 12.85
N ARG A 332 15.24 4.03 13.30
CA ARG A 332 13.97 4.48 12.73
C ARG A 332 13.82 6.00 12.85
N ARG A 333 14.04 6.56 14.04
CA ARG A 333 13.92 8.01 14.27
C ARG A 333 14.90 8.81 13.40
N GLU A 334 16.16 8.38 13.34
CA GLU A 334 17.18 9.03 12.50
C GLU A 334 16.84 8.96 11.00
N THR A 335 16.16 7.89 10.56
CA THR A 335 15.72 7.74 9.17
C THR A 335 14.53 8.65 8.86
N GLU A 336 13.56 8.74 9.78
CA GLU A 336 12.40 9.64 9.68
C GLU A 336 12.83 11.12 9.68
N GLU A 337 13.82 11.50 10.49
CA GLU A 337 14.39 12.86 10.54
C GLU A 337 15.13 13.21 9.23
N LYS A 338 16.02 12.34 8.73
CA LYS A 338 16.74 12.56 7.47
C LYS A 338 15.85 12.61 6.23
N THR A 339 14.72 11.90 6.25
CA THR A 339 13.75 11.91 5.15
C THR A 339 13.04 13.27 5.09
N LYS A 340 12.68 13.84 6.25
CA LYS A 340 12.11 15.18 6.33
C LYS A 340 13.08 16.26 5.84
N GLU A 341 14.35 16.18 6.23
CA GLU A 341 15.38 17.13 5.76
C GLU A 341 15.55 17.08 4.23
N LYS A 342 15.56 15.88 3.64
CA LYS A 342 15.63 15.70 2.18
C LYS A 342 14.37 16.17 1.44
N GLU A 343 13.19 16.00 2.04
CA GLU A 343 11.93 16.50 1.49
C GLU A 343 11.86 18.04 1.54
N GLU A 344 12.35 18.66 2.62
CA GLU A 344 12.45 20.12 2.75
C GLU A 344 13.49 20.72 1.77
N GLU A 345 14.63 20.04 1.56
CA GLU A 345 15.64 20.47 0.59
C GLU A 345 15.14 20.32 -0.87
N LYS A 346 14.40 19.25 -1.16
CA LYS A 346 13.74 19.03 -2.47
C LYS A 346 12.57 20.00 -2.69
N ALA A 347 11.83 20.38 -1.64
CA ALA A 347 10.78 21.40 -1.73
C ALA A 347 11.35 22.79 -2.05
N ARG A 348 12.57 23.11 -1.58
CA ARG A 348 13.26 24.37 -1.90
C ARG A 348 13.90 24.38 -3.28
N LYS A 349 14.10 23.23 -3.93
CA LYS A 349 14.71 23.11 -5.25
C LYS A 349 13.76 22.46 -6.25
N GLU A 350 13.12 23.29 -7.07
CA GLU A 350 12.16 22.86 -8.08
C GLU A 350 12.83 22.75 -9.46
N PHE A 351 12.29 21.88 -10.33
CA PHE A 351 12.80 21.64 -11.67
C PHE A 351 11.71 21.97 -12.69
N LEU A 352 12.11 22.57 -13.81
CA LEU A 352 11.23 22.91 -14.93
C LEU A 352 11.90 22.53 -16.25
N ASP A 353 11.34 21.53 -16.93
CA ASP A 353 11.81 21.13 -18.26
C ASP A 353 11.05 21.92 -19.33
N LEU A 354 11.76 22.72 -20.10
CA LEU A 354 11.23 23.54 -21.20
C LEU A 354 11.82 23.13 -22.55
N ARG A 355 12.38 21.93 -22.66
CA ARG A 355 12.84 21.40 -23.94
C ARG A 355 11.67 21.24 -24.91
N GLY A 356 11.84 21.69 -26.15
CA GLY A 356 10.82 21.66 -27.20
C GLY A 356 9.71 22.70 -27.01
N VAL A 357 9.83 23.60 -26.03
CA VAL A 357 8.87 24.68 -25.79
C VAL A 357 9.34 25.94 -26.52
N GLU A 358 8.66 26.29 -27.61
CA GLU A 358 9.02 27.45 -28.42
C GLU A 358 8.75 28.79 -27.69
N CYS A 359 9.53 29.81 -28.06
CA CYS A 359 9.25 31.21 -27.69
C CYS A 359 7.89 31.65 -28.27
N PRO A 360 7.01 32.34 -27.50
CA PRO A 360 7.25 32.97 -26.20
C PRO A 360 6.90 32.12 -24.96
N PHE A 361 6.52 30.86 -25.14
CA PHE A 361 5.93 30.06 -24.06
C PHE A 361 6.97 29.63 -23.02
N ASN A 362 8.20 29.39 -23.44
CA ASN A 362 9.32 29.04 -22.57
C ASN A 362 9.51 30.02 -21.39
N TYR A 363 9.68 31.31 -21.67
CA TYR A 363 9.94 32.31 -20.64
C TYR A 363 8.67 32.64 -19.84
N VAL A 364 7.47 32.54 -20.46
CA VAL A 364 6.21 32.69 -19.73
C VAL A 364 6.05 31.58 -18.69
N GLN A 365 6.32 30.33 -19.06
CA GLN A 365 6.24 29.20 -18.13
C GLN A 365 7.29 29.31 -17.01
N ALA A 366 8.53 29.72 -17.34
CA ALA A 366 9.56 29.99 -16.34
C ALA A 366 9.11 31.06 -15.33
N LYS A 367 8.49 32.16 -15.80
CA LYS A 367 7.97 33.23 -14.95
C LYS A 367 6.77 32.81 -14.10
N MET A 368 5.85 32.03 -14.66
CA MET A 368 4.72 31.51 -13.89
C MET A 368 5.21 30.58 -12.79
N LYS A 369 6.15 29.69 -13.12
CA LYS A 369 6.72 28.75 -12.17
C LYS A 369 7.42 29.48 -11.02
N ILE A 370 8.30 30.43 -11.31
CA ILE A 370 9.01 31.18 -10.25
C ILE A 370 8.06 32.04 -9.42
N LYS A 371 6.94 32.54 -9.97
CA LYS A 371 5.93 33.30 -9.21
C LYS A 371 5.24 32.43 -8.15
N GLU A 372 5.03 31.16 -8.42
CA GLU A 372 4.40 30.19 -7.50
C GLU A 372 5.33 29.71 -6.38
N MET A 373 6.64 29.90 -6.53
CA MET A 373 7.66 29.45 -5.57
C MET A 373 7.78 30.38 -4.35
N GLU A 374 8.30 29.86 -3.24
CA GLU A 374 8.66 30.69 -2.08
C GLU A 374 9.93 31.52 -2.34
N VAL A 375 10.02 32.69 -1.70
CA VAL A 375 11.23 33.53 -1.79
C VAL A 375 12.42 32.80 -1.19
N GLY A 376 13.53 32.75 -1.91
CA GLY A 376 14.74 32.00 -1.54
C GLY A 376 14.83 30.61 -2.15
N SER A 377 13.75 30.08 -2.75
CA SER A 377 13.78 28.79 -3.46
C SER A 377 14.59 28.86 -4.76
N ILE A 378 15.12 27.72 -5.19
CA ILE A 378 15.93 27.55 -6.39
C ILE A 378 15.09 26.83 -7.44
N LEU A 379 15.00 27.38 -8.64
CA LEU A 379 14.42 26.75 -9.82
C LEU A 379 15.56 26.34 -10.76
N VAL A 380 15.52 25.10 -11.23
CA VAL A 380 16.45 24.57 -12.24
C VAL A 380 15.65 24.36 -13.52
N ILE A 381 16.01 25.08 -14.57
CA ILE A 381 15.29 25.10 -15.85
C ILE A 381 16.13 24.41 -16.91
N THR A 382 15.55 23.48 -17.66
CA THR A 382 16.22 22.78 -18.77
C THR A 382 15.69 23.29 -20.12
N LEU A 383 16.59 23.60 -21.07
CA LEU A 383 16.28 24.20 -22.38
C LEU A 383 17.09 23.47 -23.48
N ASP A 384 16.62 23.47 -24.72
CA ASP A 384 17.26 22.75 -25.85
C ASP A 384 17.52 23.61 -27.10
N ASP A 385 17.28 24.93 -27.04
CA ASP A 385 17.54 25.83 -28.16
C ASP A 385 18.27 27.13 -27.77
N GLU A 386 19.00 27.69 -28.75
CA GLU A 386 19.83 28.89 -28.58
C GLU A 386 19.02 30.20 -28.38
N GLU A 387 17.73 30.22 -28.69
CA GLU A 387 16.88 31.38 -28.50
C GLU A 387 16.29 31.42 -27.08
N SER A 388 15.96 30.24 -26.55
CA SER A 388 15.55 30.00 -25.16
C SER A 388 16.60 30.40 -24.15
N ILE A 389 17.88 30.08 -24.38
CA ILE A 389 18.97 30.42 -23.46
C ILE A 389 19.21 31.93 -23.33
N ARG A 390 18.79 32.72 -24.32
CA ARG A 390 18.87 34.18 -24.27
C ARG A 390 17.63 34.79 -23.60
N SER A 391 16.46 34.31 -23.98
CA SER A 391 15.18 34.90 -23.56
C SER A 391 14.80 34.52 -22.12
N VAL A 392 14.95 33.25 -21.71
CA VAL A 392 14.48 32.77 -20.40
C VAL A 392 15.28 33.37 -19.24
N PRO A 393 16.63 33.27 -19.18
CA PRO A 393 17.40 33.86 -18.08
C PRO A 393 17.29 35.38 -18.02
N GLN A 394 17.24 36.04 -19.19
CA GLN A 394 17.08 37.50 -19.23
C GLN A 394 15.74 37.93 -18.66
N SER A 395 14.66 37.24 -19.04
CA SER A 395 13.31 37.57 -18.58
C SER A 395 13.15 37.41 -17.06
N LEU A 396 13.87 36.46 -16.44
CA LEU A 396 13.86 36.22 -15.00
C LEU A 396 14.73 37.24 -14.26
N ARG A 397 15.84 37.69 -14.87
CA ARG A 397 16.62 38.83 -14.36
C ARG A 397 15.82 40.12 -14.38
N ASP A 398 15.06 40.37 -15.45
CA ASP A 398 14.20 41.54 -15.58
C ASP A 398 13.09 41.56 -14.51
N ASP A 399 12.63 40.39 -14.06
CA ASP A 399 11.68 40.21 -12.95
C ASP A 399 12.35 40.27 -11.56
N GLY A 400 13.67 40.50 -11.50
CA GLY A 400 14.41 40.70 -10.24
C GLY A 400 14.99 39.44 -9.62
N HIS A 401 14.94 38.29 -10.29
CA HIS A 401 15.47 37.02 -9.77
C HIS A 401 16.97 36.85 -10.07
N GLU A 402 17.66 36.07 -9.24
CA GLU A 402 19.11 35.86 -9.32
C GLU A 402 19.40 34.60 -10.12
N ILE A 403 20.02 34.72 -11.30
CA ILE A 403 20.57 33.56 -12.01
C ILE A 403 21.86 33.12 -11.30
N ILE A 404 21.82 31.96 -10.65
CA ILE A 404 22.95 31.38 -9.91
C ILE A 404 23.97 30.82 -10.89
N ASP A 405 23.52 30.04 -11.88
CA ASP A 405 24.41 29.34 -12.80
C ASP A 405 23.70 29.02 -14.13
N ILE A 406 24.48 28.84 -15.20
CA ILE A 406 24.01 28.36 -16.49
C ILE A 406 25.04 27.35 -17.01
N GLN A 407 24.60 26.12 -17.22
CA GLN A 407 25.43 25.01 -17.69
C GLN A 407 24.94 24.52 -19.05
N GLU A 408 25.86 24.03 -19.90
CA GLU A 408 25.55 23.42 -21.19
C GLU A 408 26.20 22.03 -21.25
N GLU A 409 25.41 21.02 -21.58
CA GLU A 409 25.86 19.64 -21.78
C GLU A 409 25.07 19.01 -22.92
N ASP A 410 25.77 18.50 -23.96
CA ASP A 410 25.17 17.83 -25.13
C ASP A 410 24.02 18.59 -25.84
N GLY A 411 24.13 19.91 -25.93
CA GLY A 411 23.11 20.78 -26.55
C GLY A 411 21.89 21.03 -25.67
N ILE A 412 21.94 20.61 -24.40
CA ILE A 412 20.93 20.91 -23.38
C ILE A 412 21.51 21.94 -22.41
N TYR A 413 20.76 23.01 -22.19
CA TYR A 413 21.12 24.08 -21.27
C TYR A 413 20.36 23.94 -19.96
N THR A 414 21.05 24.07 -18.84
CA THR A 414 20.49 24.08 -17.49
C THR A 414 20.70 25.45 -16.84
N VAL A 415 19.62 26.17 -16.56
CA VAL A 415 19.61 27.49 -15.94
C VAL A 415 19.16 27.34 -14.48
N ILE A 416 20.02 27.72 -13.55
CA ILE A 416 19.72 27.69 -12.11
C ILE A 416 19.40 29.12 -11.68
N VAL A 417 18.19 29.36 -11.18
CA VAL A 417 17.72 30.67 -10.73
C VAL A 417 17.22 30.60 -9.28
N ARG A 418 17.54 31.60 -8.47
CA ARG A 418 17.00 31.80 -7.14
C ARG A 418 15.93 32.88 -7.17
N LYS A 419 14.75 32.59 -6.62
CA LYS A 419 13.72 33.60 -6.40
C LYS A 419 14.20 34.57 -5.33
N ARG A 420 14.25 35.84 -5.68
CA ARG A 420 14.52 36.96 -4.79
C ARG A 420 13.24 37.68 -4.40
#